data_AF-I1CHW3-F1
#
_entry.id   AF-I1CHW3-F1
#
_cell.length_a   1.000
_cell.length_b   1.000
_cell.length_c   1.000
_cell.angle_alpha   90.00
_cell.angle_beta   90.00
_cell.angle_gamma   90.00
#
_symmetry.space_group_name_H-M   'P 1'
#
loop_
_entity.id
_entity.type
_entity.pdbx_description
1 polymer ?
#
loop_
_entity_poly.entity_id
_entity_poly.type
_entity_poly.pdbx_seq_one_letter_code
_entity_poly.pdbx_strand_id
1 'polypeptide(L)'
;MMNVGQKTVFDEIIDSISSNPNTAYFFLQGSAGTGKTFAYNALCHYFRRQGKIIVCVASSGIAFLLLPGGRTSHSRFKVPLNVYPDSICPIKKK
;
A
#
# COMPACT_ATOMS: atom_id res chain seq x y z
N MET A 1 2.66 13.65 -13.89
CA MET A 1 4.07 13.27 -14.13
C MET A 1 4.74 13.02 -12.79
N MET A 2 5.67 12.07 -12.71
CA MET A 2 6.46 11.82 -11.50
C MET A 2 7.51 12.91 -11.33
N ASN A 3 7.79 13.29 -10.07
CA ASN A 3 9.01 14.03 -9.75
C ASN A 3 10.23 13.09 -9.75
N VAL A 4 11.43 13.65 -9.66
CA VAL A 4 12.68 12.87 -9.71
C VAL A 4 12.71 11.77 -8.65
N GLY A 5 12.42 12.08 -7.39
CA GLY A 5 12.46 11.09 -6.31
C GLY A 5 11.43 9.97 -6.47
N GLN A 6 10.21 10.30 -6.92
CA GLN A 6 9.18 9.29 -7.23
C GLN A 6 9.61 8.39 -8.39
N LYS A 7 10.26 8.95 -9.41
CA LYS A 7 10.77 8.19 -10.55
C LYS A 7 11.90 7.26 -10.13
N THR A 8 12.86 7.74 -9.33
CA THR A 8 13.95 6.92 -8.78
C THR A 8 13.41 5.71 -8.03
N VAL A 9 12.46 5.93 -7.11
CA VAL A 9 11.83 4.83 -6.34
C VAL A 9 11.07 3.87 -7.25
N PHE A 10 10.35 4.39 -8.24
CA PHE A 10 9.59 3.58 -9.18
C PHE A 10 10.50 2.65 -10.00
N ASP A 11 11.59 3.21 -10.54
CA ASP A 11 12.56 2.48 -11.35
C ASP A 11 13.28 1.41 -10.48
N GLU A 12 13.75 1.78 -9.28
CA GLU A 12 14.43 0.87 -8.34
C GLU A 12 13.57 -0.34 -7.95
N ILE A 13 12.29 -0.12 -7.65
CA ILE A 13 11.36 -1.20 -7.29
C ILE A 13 11.14 -2.13 -8.47
N ILE A 14 10.98 -1.60 -9.70
CA ILE A 14 10.77 -2.41 -10.90
C ILE A 14 12.01 -3.25 -11.21
N ASP A 15 13.19 -2.65 -11.12
CA ASP A 15 14.45 -3.33 -11.40
C ASP A 15 14.70 -4.45 -10.39
N SER A 16 14.48 -4.20 -9.11
CA SER A 16 14.62 -5.21 -8.06
C SER A 16 13.64 -6.37 -8.21
N ILE A 17 12.36 -6.09 -8.50
CA ILE A 17 11.37 -7.12 -8.76
C ILE A 17 11.74 -7.93 -10.01
N SER A 18 12.31 -7.30 -11.04
CA SER A 18 12.71 -7.98 -12.26
C SER A 18 13.96 -8.85 -12.07
N SER A 19 14.87 -8.43 -11.20
CA SER A 19 16.10 -9.16 -10.87
C SER A 19 15.85 -10.37 -9.97
N ASN A 20 15.20 -10.17 -8.81
CA ASN A 20 14.83 -11.26 -7.91
C ASN A 20 13.59 -10.88 -7.06
N PRO A 21 12.39 -11.33 -7.45
CA PRO A 21 11.15 -11.05 -6.71
C PRO A 21 11.18 -11.51 -5.25
N ASN A 22 11.95 -12.55 -4.91
CA ASN A 22 11.95 -13.14 -3.57
C ASN A 22 12.70 -12.29 -2.53
N THR A 23 13.50 -11.33 -2.98
CA THR A 23 14.28 -10.42 -2.13
C THR A 23 13.81 -8.97 -2.23
N ALA A 24 12.81 -8.69 -3.07
CA ALA A 24 12.33 -7.34 -3.36
C ALA A 24 11.35 -6.84 -2.28
N TYR A 25 11.89 -6.40 -1.15
CA TYR A 25 11.12 -5.79 -0.06
C TYR A 25 11.53 -4.32 0.13
N PHE A 26 10.54 -3.43 0.19
CA PHE A 26 10.77 -1.99 0.22
C PHE A 26 9.92 -1.30 1.28
N PHE A 27 10.48 -0.26 1.89
CA PHE A 27 9.75 0.69 2.72
C PHE A 27 9.93 2.11 2.20
N LEU A 28 8.89 2.66 1.56
CA LEU A 28 8.92 4.02 1.03
C LEU A 28 8.55 5.04 2.11
N GLN A 29 9.55 5.75 2.62
CA GLN A 29 9.39 6.83 3.59
C GLN A 29 9.40 8.21 2.91
N GLY A 30 8.57 9.12 3.41
CA GLY A 30 8.58 10.53 2.98
C GLY A 30 7.57 11.35 3.77
N SER A 31 7.75 12.66 3.86
CA SER A 31 6.85 13.58 4.58
C SER A 31 5.44 13.63 3.97
N ALA A 32 4.50 14.25 4.68
CA ALA A 32 3.17 14.53 4.12
C ALA A 32 3.31 15.37 2.83
N GLY A 33 2.44 15.10 1.84
CA GLY A 33 2.46 15.84 0.56
C GLY A 33 3.49 15.38 -0.48
N THR A 34 4.39 14.42 -0.17
CA THR A 34 5.41 13.95 -1.15
C THR A 34 4.88 13.07 -2.27
N GLY A 35 3.58 12.76 -2.28
CA GLY A 35 2.95 11.95 -3.32
C GLY A 35 3.27 10.46 -3.27
N LYS A 36 3.57 9.88 -2.10
CA LYS A 36 3.77 8.41 -1.94
C LYS A 36 2.62 7.58 -2.51
N THR A 37 1.39 8.01 -2.26
CA THR A 37 0.18 7.40 -2.84
C THR A 37 0.21 7.38 -4.37
N PHE A 38 0.68 8.46 -5.00
CA PHE A 38 0.84 8.52 -6.45
C PHE A 38 1.85 7.48 -6.95
N ALA A 39 2.99 7.33 -6.27
CA ALA A 39 3.98 6.30 -6.59
C ALA A 39 3.41 4.87 -6.47
N TYR A 40 2.67 4.57 -5.40
CA TYR A 40 2.00 3.27 -5.23
C TYR A 40 0.97 2.99 -6.34
N ASN A 41 0.20 4.01 -6.73
CA ASN A 41 -0.80 3.86 -7.79
C ASN A 41 -0.13 3.63 -9.15
N ALA A 42 0.96 4.33 -9.44
CA ALA A 42 1.73 4.12 -10.65
C ALA A 42 2.31 2.70 -10.72
N LEU A 43 2.92 2.19 -9.64
CA LEU A 43 3.41 0.81 -9.58
C LEU A 43 2.29 -0.20 -9.82
N CYS A 44 1.13 0.02 -9.19
CA CYS A 44 -0.04 -0.82 -9.36
C CYS A 44 -0.49 -0.88 -10.83
N HIS A 45 -0.64 0.28 -11.48
CA HIS A 45 -1.04 0.33 -12.89
C HIS A 45 0.01 -0.26 -13.82
N TYR A 46 1.30 -0.03 -13.56
CA TYR A 46 2.40 -0.59 -14.34
C TYR A 46 2.35 -2.12 -14.36
N PHE A 47 2.27 -2.76 -13.19
CA PHE A 47 2.23 -4.21 -13.11
C PHE A 47 0.89 -4.81 -13.57
N ARG A 48 -0.24 -4.13 -13.33
CA ARG A 48 -1.54 -4.56 -13.87
C ARG A 48 -1.56 -4.54 -15.39
N ARG A 49 -0.94 -3.54 -16.03
CA ARG A 49 -0.80 -3.48 -17.49
C ARG A 49 -0.02 -4.68 -18.04
N GLN A 50 0.91 -5.24 -17.27
CA GLN A 50 1.65 -6.46 -17.61
C GLN A 50 0.88 -7.75 -17.29
N GLY A 51 -0.39 -7.66 -16.88
CA GLY A 51 -1.20 -8.81 -16.50
C GLY A 51 -0.87 -9.40 -15.13
N LYS A 52 -0.03 -8.74 -14.32
CA LYS A 52 0.31 -9.24 -12.96
C LYS A 52 -0.81 -8.94 -11.97
N ILE A 53 -0.95 -9.83 -10.98
CA ILE A 53 -1.90 -9.66 -9.88
C ILE A 53 -1.28 -8.74 -8.82
N ILE A 54 -1.94 -7.62 -8.54
CA ILE A 54 -1.50 -6.65 -7.52
C ILE A 54 -2.57 -6.49 -6.44
N VAL A 55 -2.15 -6.65 -5.19
CA VAL A 55 -3.00 -6.51 -4.00
C VAL A 55 -2.64 -5.21 -3.28
N CYS A 56 -3.47 -4.18 -3.46
CA CYS A 56 -3.30 -2.91 -2.75
C CYS A 56 -4.04 -2.94 -1.42
N VAL A 57 -3.32 -2.70 -0.32
CA VAL A 57 -3.89 -2.65 1.03
C VAL A 57 -3.48 -1.40 1.78
N ALA A 58 -4.37 -0.92 2.65
CA ALA A 58 -4.07 0.16 3.59
C ALA A 58 -4.41 -0.29 5.03
N SER A 59 -3.79 0.33 6.03
CA SER A 59 -4.11 0.04 7.44
C SER A 59 -5.45 0.65 7.88
N SER A 60 -5.75 1.87 7.42
CA SER A 60 -6.95 2.64 7.77
C SER A 60 -8.05 2.56 6.72
N GLY A 61 -9.30 2.67 7.18
CA GLY A 61 -10.51 2.64 6.36
C GLY A 61 -10.62 3.79 5.34
N ILE A 62 -10.03 4.96 5.58
CA ILE A 62 -10.08 6.05 4.58
C ILE A 62 -8.93 5.91 3.57
N ALA A 63 -7.77 5.43 4.03
CA ALA A 63 -6.57 5.34 3.20
C ALA A 63 -6.72 4.34 2.03
N PHE A 64 -7.53 3.28 2.18
CA PHE A 64 -7.72 2.32 1.08
C PHE A 64 -8.39 2.96 -0.15
N LEU A 65 -9.21 4.00 0.04
CA LEU A 65 -9.93 4.70 -1.04
C LEU A 65 -8.96 5.34 -2.04
N LEU A 66 -7.74 5.64 -1.59
CA LEU A 66 -6.71 6.25 -2.42
C LEU A 66 -5.94 5.23 -3.28
N LEU A 67 -6.19 3.94 -3.08
CA LEU A 67 -5.50 2.83 -3.75
C LEU A 67 -6.44 2.12 -4.75
N PRO A 68 -5.98 1.77 -5.97
CA PRO A 68 -6.78 1.08 -6.97
C PRO A 68 -7.32 -0.28 -6.49
N GLY A 69 -8.63 -0.39 -6.32
CA GLY A 69 -9.26 -1.60 -5.78
C GLY A 69 -8.83 -1.90 -4.34
N GLY A 70 -8.42 -0.86 -3.60
CA GLY A 70 -7.88 -0.97 -2.25
C GLY A 70 -8.86 -1.63 -1.29
N ARG A 71 -8.30 -2.35 -0.31
CA ARG A 71 -9.02 -2.82 0.88
C ARG A 71 -8.17 -2.56 2.12
N THR A 72 -8.78 -2.59 3.29
CA THR A 72 -7.97 -2.60 4.52
C THR A 72 -7.20 -3.92 4.65
N SER A 73 -6.01 -3.90 5.26
CA SER A 73 -5.23 -5.11 5.56
C SER A 73 -6.05 -6.13 6.35
N HIS A 74 -6.83 -5.67 7.34
CA HIS A 74 -7.75 -6.51 8.12
C HIS A 74 -8.78 -7.24 7.24
N SER A 75 -9.51 -6.51 6.39
CA SER A 75 -10.54 -7.13 5.54
C SER A 75 -9.96 -7.99 4.41
N ARG A 76 -8.75 -7.68 3.91
CA ARG A 76 -8.09 -8.42 2.84
C ARG A 76 -7.44 -9.72 3.31
N PHE A 77 -6.68 -9.68 4.40
CA PHE A 77 -5.91 -10.82 4.91
C PHE A 77 -6.58 -11.54 6.08
N LYS A 78 -7.78 -11.09 6.49
CA LYS A 78 -8.49 -11.64 7.66
C LYS A 78 -7.63 -11.60 8.93
N VAL A 79 -6.87 -10.51 9.11
CA VAL A 79 -6.05 -10.31 10.30
C VAL A 79 -6.96 -10.35 11.52
N PRO A 80 -6.72 -11.28 12.47
CA PRO A 80 -7.58 -11.43 13.63
C PRO A 80 -7.49 -10.20 14.53
N LEU A 81 -8.62 -9.81 15.11
CA LEU A 81 -8.67 -8.86 16.20
C LEU A 81 -8.78 -9.67 17.49
N ASN A 82 -7.72 -9.69 18.29
CA ASN A 82 -7.75 -10.31 19.60
C ASN A 82 -8.51 -9.38 20.56
N VAL A 83 -9.79 -9.68 20.74
CA VAL A 83 -10.66 -8.99 21.69
C VAL A 83 -10.67 -9.80 22.99
N TYR A 84 -10.23 -9.18 24.07
CA TYR A 84 -10.28 -9.74 25.43
C TYR A 84 -11.54 -9.23 26.15
N PRO A 85 -12.00 -9.88 27.24
CA PRO A 85 -13.22 -9.46 27.96
C PRO A 85 -13.17 -8.01 28.49
N ASP A 86 -11.98 -7.49 28.75
CA ASP A 86 -11.70 -6.12 29.20
C ASP A 86 -11.41 -5.15 28.05
N SER A 87 -11.46 -5.62 26.79
CA SER A 87 -11.28 -4.77 25.62
C SER A 87 -12.47 -3.82 25.44
N ILE A 88 -12.25 -2.54 25.72
CA ILE A 88 -13.22 -1.47 25.56
C ILE A 88 -12.85 -0.54 24.42
N CYS A 89 -13.84 -0.12 23.62
CA CYS A 89 -13.70 0.97 22.66
C CYS A 89 -14.29 2.24 23.27
N PRO A 90 -13.48 3.25 23.67
CA PRO A 90 -13.97 4.47 24.30
C PRO A 90 -14.67 5.42 23.32
N ILE A 91 -14.82 5.02 22.04
CA ILE A 91 -15.47 5.83 21.01
C ILE A 91 -16.99 5.76 21.20
N LYS A 92 -17.57 6.85 21.68
CA LYS A 92 -19.02 7.01 21.78
C LYS A 92 -19.62 7.06 20.37
N LYS A 93 -20.71 6.31 20.12
CA LYS A 93 -21.53 6.53 18.93
C LYS A 93 -22.12 7.93 19.01
N LYS A 94 -21.95 8.69 17.92
CA LYS A 94 -22.59 9.99 17.74
C LYS A 94 -24.04 9.79 17.34
#